data_AF-A0A818V356-F1
#
_entry.id   AF-A0A818V356-F1
#
_cell.length_a   1.000
_cell.length_b   1.000
_cell.length_c   1.000
_cell.angle_alpha   90.00
_cell.angle_beta   90.00
_cell.angle_gamma   90.00
#
_symmetry.space_group_name_H-M   'P 1'
#
loop_
_entity.id
_entity.type
_entity.pdbx_description
1 polymer ?
#
loop_
_entity_poly.entity_id
_entity_poly.type
_entity_poly.pdbx_seq_one_letter_code
_entity_poly.pdbx_strand_id
1 'polypeptide(L)'
;MVPPTSAQQRLAELKGRIANQLGNLLPIPTEDRDRPVHVTIDKEGRTIDSVTGEVLQIPSRIPTLKANLRVQKKDIIKQEHPKIKQHKEVAMEHPGLDASAAHFDARIGTHPAVRNRRQLVFNKKGKYEEIANRQRAKAKLEKLQQEISQIAKKTGIAVENKVTIIQPKKFFSELDVPDIEWWDYVILQQNK
;
A
#
# COMPACT_ATOMS: atom_id res chain seq x y z
N MET A 1 -48.50 17.14 -67.09
CA MET A 1 -47.25 16.67 -67.73
C MET A 1 -46.19 16.55 -66.65
N VAL A 2 -45.64 15.35 -66.43
CA VAL A 2 -44.56 15.07 -65.47
C VAL A 2 -43.44 14.39 -66.28
N PRO A 3 -42.18 14.84 -66.22
CA PRO A 3 -41.11 14.30 -67.06
C PRO A 3 -40.62 12.92 -66.55
N PRO A 4 -40.13 12.03 -67.43
CA PRO A 4 -39.64 10.71 -67.05
C PRO A 4 -38.32 10.84 -66.28
N THR A 5 -38.35 10.47 -65.00
CA THR A 5 -37.18 10.46 -64.11
C THR A 5 -36.10 9.51 -64.64
N SER A 6 -34.90 10.05 -64.93
CA SER A 6 -33.76 9.30 -65.43
C SER A 6 -33.34 8.22 -64.42
N ALA A 7 -33.01 7.01 -64.89
CA ALA A 7 -32.58 5.89 -64.04
C ALA A 7 -31.42 6.27 -63.10
N GLN A 8 -30.56 7.20 -63.54
CA GLN A 8 -29.47 7.74 -62.74
C GLN A 8 -29.95 8.57 -61.53
N GLN A 9 -31.05 9.31 -61.66
CA GLN A 9 -31.64 10.07 -60.56
C GLN A 9 -32.24 9.15 -59.51
N ARG A 10 -32.93 8.07 -59.93
CA ARG A 10 -33.46 7.06 -59.00
C ARG A 10 -32.35 6.31 -58.26
N LEU A 11 -31.23 6.01 -58.95
CA LEU A 11 -30.05 5.40 -58.32
C LEU A 11 -29.38 6.35 -57.31
N ALA A 12 -29.27 7.64 -57.63
CA ALA A 12 -28.74 8.65 -56.71
C ALA A 12 -29.63 8.82 -55.47
N GLU A 13 -30.95 8.85 -55.65
CA GLU A 13 -31.92 8.95 -54.57
C GLU A 13 -31.88 7.70 -53.67
N LEU A 14 -31.80 6.49 -54.25
CA LEU A 14 -31.62 5.24 -53.48
C LEU A 14 -30.31 5.23 -52.69
N LYS A 15 -29.20 5.67 -53.30
CA LYS A 15 -27.90 5.78 -52.62
C LYS A 15 -27.95 6.78 -51.45
N GLY A 16 -28.61 7.93 -51.65
CA GLY A 16 -28.80 8.92 -50.58
C GLY A 16 -29.68 8.41 -49.44
N ARG A 17 -30.73 7.66 -49.77
CA ARG A 17 -31.63 7.05 -48.78
C ARG A 17 -30.92 5.96 -47.96
N ILE A 18 -30.09 5.12 -48.60
CA ILE A 18 -29.24 4.14 -47.92
C ILE A 18 -28.23 4.82 -47.00
N ALA A 19 -27.58 5.90 -47.45
CA ALA A 19 -26.62 6.65 -46.63
C ALA A 19 -27.27 7.24 -45.36
N ASN A 20 -28.45 7.85 -45.50
CA ASN A 20 -29.18 8.42 -44.36
C ASN A 20 -29.74 7.36 -43.41
N GLN A 21 -30.10 6.17 -43.93
CA GLN A 21 -30.65 5.09 -43.13
C GLN A 21 -29.55 4.29 -42.40
N LEU A 22 -28.33 4.26 -42.92
CA LEU A 22 -27.14 3.71 -42.24
C LEU A 22 -26.51 4.68 -41.24
N GLY A 23 -26.67 6.00 -41.42
CA GLY A 23 -26.17 7.01 -40.49
C GLY A 23 -26.79 6.95 -39.09
N ASN A 24 -28.00 6.39 -38.96
CA ASN A 24 -28.70 6.22 -37.67
C ASN A 24 -28.53 4.83 -37.02
N LEU A 25 -27.75 3.91 -37.62
CA LEU A 25 -27.60 2.53 -37.14
C LEU A 25 -26.14 2.12 -36.86
N LEU A 26 -25.20 3.05 -36.90
CA LEU A 26 -23.82 2.80 -36.50
C LEU A 26 -23.61 3.28 -35.05
N PRO A 27 -23.29 2.38 -34.11
CA PRO A 27 -22.71 2.79 -32.84
C PRO A 27 -21.47 3.63 -33.15
N ILE A 28 -21.36 4.78 -32.49
CA ILE A 28 -20.11 5.54 -32.41
C ILE A 28 -19.00 4.53 -32.09
N PRO A 29 -17.95 4.38 -32.92
CA PRO A 29 -16.81 3.57 -32.56
C PRO A 29 -16.21 4.18 -31.29
N THR A 30 -16.46 3.53 -30.15
CA THR A 30 -15.64 3.73 -28.97
C THR A 30 -14.30 3.08 -29.31
N GLU A 31 -13.44 3.84 -29.98
CA GLU A 31 -12.00 3.60 -30.04
C GLU A 31 -11.54 3.12 -28.65
N ASP A 32 -10.81 2.00 -28.62
CA ASP A 32 -10.23 1.36 -27.44
C ASP A 32 -9.68 2.41 -26.45
N ARG A 33 -10.50 2.80 -25.46
CA ARG A 33 -10.11 3.74 -24.39
C ARG A 33 -9.07 3.15 -23.43
N ASP A 34 -8.67 1.89 -23.63
CA ASP A 34 -7.68 1.17 -22.81
C ASP A 34 -6.24 1.38 -23.28
N ARG A 35 -6.00 2.00 -24.45
CA ARG A 35 -4.64 2.34 -24.89
C ARG A 35 -4.29 3.76 -24.44
N PRO A 36 -3.09 3.98 -23.86
CA PRO A 36 -2.67 5.33 -23.49
C PRO A 36 -2.60 6.22 -24.73
N VAL A 37 -3.21 7.41 -24.63
CA VAL A 37 -3.17 8.44 -25.68
C VAL A 37 -1.72 8.79 -25.97
N HIS A 38 -1.34 8.75 -27.24
CA HIS A 38 0.00 9.14 -27.68
C HIS A 38 0.07 10.66 -27.77
N VAL A 39 1.00 11.25 -27.01
CA VAL A 39 1.11 12.70 -26.83
C VAL A 39 2.47 13.17 -27.34
N THR A 40 2.48 14.18 -28.20
CA THR A 40 3.68 14.78 -28.80
C THR A 40 3.81 16.25 -28.43
N ILE A 41 5.04 16.78 -28.45
CA ILE A 41 5.31 18.18 -28.13
C ILE A 41 5.58 18.92 -29.44
N ASP A 42 4.82 19.99 -29.69
CA ASP A 42 5.00 20.86 -30.84
C ASP A 42 6.27 21.71 -30.74
N LYS A 43 6.67 22.33 -31.86
CA LYS A 43 7.83 23.24 -31.95
C LYS A 43 7.74 24.43 -30.98
N GLU A 44 6.54 24.74 -30.51
CA GLU A 44 6.23 25.80 -29.55
C GLU A 44 6.20 25.31 -28.10
N GLY A 45 6.56 24.04 -27.85
CA GLY A 45 6.61 23.45 -26.51
C GLY A 45 5.24 23.09 -25.92
N ARG A 46 4.18 23.13 -26.73
CA ARG A 46 2.81 22.78 -26.33
C ARG A 46 2.58 21.29 -26.51
N THR A 47 1.87 20.70 -25.56
CA THR A 47 1.50 19.28 -25.60
C THR A 47 0.30 19.12 -26.52
N ILE A 48 0.43 18.35 -27.60
CA ILE A 48 -0.65 18.00 -28.51
C ILE A 48 -0.91 16.50 -28.52
N ASP A 49 -2.16 16.11 -28.74
CA ASP A 49 -2.51 14.74 -29.08
C ASP A 49 -2.00 14.42 -30.50
N SER A 50 -1.24 13.35 -30.66
CA SER A 50 -0.61 13.01 -31.93
C SER A 50 -1.59 12.53 -33.00
N VAL A 51 -2.81 12.16 -32.62
CA VAL A 51 -3.85 11.71 -33.57
C VAL A 51 -4.78 12.85 -33.95
N THR A 52 -5.20 13.65 -32.97
CA THR A 52 -6.21 14.70 -33.16
C THR A 52 -5.59 16.09 -33.39
N GLY A 53 -4.31 16.28 -33.07
CA GLY A 53 -3.62 17.57 -33.16
C GLY A 53 -4.13 18.61 -32.15
N GLU A 54 -4.99 18.22 -31.22
CA GLU A 54 -5.55 19.13 -30.22
C GLU A 54 -4.56 19.40 -29.10
N VAL A 55 -4.50 20.66 -28.65
CA VAL A 55 -3.64 21.08 -27.54
C VAL A 55 -4.19 20.55 -26.22
N LEU A 56 -3.44 19.65 -25.59
CA LEU A 56 -3.78 19.07 -24.29
C LEU A 56 -3.16 19.88 -23.14
N GLN A 57 -4.00 20.34 -22.22
CA GLN A 57 -3.54 20.92 -20.97
C GLN A 57 -3.27 19.81 -19.94
N ILE A 58 -2.01 19.42 -19.75
CA ILE A 58 -1.62 18.45 -18.71
C ILE A 58 -1.73 19.12 -17.33
N PRO A 59 -2.57 18.61 -16.40
CA PRO A 59 -2.63 19.17 -15.05
C PRO A 59 -1.37 18.78 -14.27
N SER A 60 -0.48 19.74 -14.07
CA SER A 60 0.68 19.59 -13.19
C SER A 60 0.21 19.58 -11.73
N ARG A 61 0.33 18.43 -11.06
CA ARG A 61 0.04 18.31 -9.62
C ARG A 61 1.28 18.70 -8.83
N ILE A 62 1.21 19.82 -8.13
CA ILE A 62 2.25 20.21 -7.16
C ILE A 62 2.12 19.29 -5.93
N PRO A 63 3.20 18.64 -5.46
CA PRO A 63 3.16 17.79 -4.29
C PRO A 63 2.90 18.65 -3.04
N THR A 64 1.70 18.54 -2.48
CA THR A 64 1.36 19.15 -1.20
C THR A 64 1.51 18.13 -0.07
N LEU A 65 2.02 18.55 1.08
CA LEU A 65 2.10 17.69 2.26
C LEU A 65 0.68 17.25 2.64
N LYS A 66 0.43 15.95 2.87
CA LYS A 66 -0.90 15.41 3.21
C LYS A 66 -1.57 16.11 4.42
N ALA A 67 -0.78 16.75 5.28
CA ALA A 67 -1.28 17.62 6.34
C ALA A 67 -2.09 18.80 5.81
N ASN A 68 -1.61 19.47 4.75
CA ASN A 68 -2.27 20.62 4.14
C ASN A 68 -3.58 20.20 3.45
N LEU A 69 -3.60 19.04 2.79
CA LEU A 69 -4.84 18.46 2.23
C LEU A 69 -5.88 18.14 3.30
N ARG A 70 -5.45 17.71 4.49
CA ARG A 70 -6.36 17.41 5.60
C ARG A 70 -6.93 18.68 6.24
N VAL A 71 -6.17 19.77 6.30
CA VAL A 71 -6.66 21.08 6.75
C VAL A 71 -7.68 21.61 5.75
N GLN A 72 -7.34 21.68 4.46
CA GLN A 72 -8.26 22.16 3.41
C GLN A 72 -9.56 21.35 3.33
N LYS A 73 -9.50 20.00 3.39
CA LYS A 73 -10.72 19.16 3.42
C LYS A 73 -11.59 19.42 4.65
N LYS A 74 -10.99 19.68 5.81
CA LYS A 74 -11.74 20.03 7.03
C LYS A 74 -12.44 21.38 6.87
N ASP A 75 -11.78 22.35 6.25
CA ASP A 75 -12.36 23.68 6.03
C ASP A 75 -13.49 23.65 5.00
N ILE A 76 -13.36 22.87 3.92
CA ILE A 76 -14.43 22.64 2.94
C ILE A 76 -15.65 21.97 3.59
N ILE A 77 -15.45 20.87 4.35
CA ILE A 77 -16.53 20.18 5.07
C ILE A 77 -17.22 21.12 6.08
N LYS A 78 -16.48 22.04 6.69
CA LYS A 78 -16.99 23.03 7.65
C LYS A 78 -17.76 24.17 6.98
N GLN A 79 -17.43 24.50 5.72
CA GLN A 79 -18.15 25.49 4.92
C GLN A 79 -19.42 24.91 4.31
N GLU A 80 -19.38 23.68 3.80
CA GLU A 80 -20.53 23.04 3.13
C GLU A 80 -21.64 22.59 4.10
N HIS A 81 -21.31 22.40 5.38
CA HIS A 81 -22.29 21.99 6.40
C HIS A 81 -22.23 22.84 7.69
N PRO A 82 -22.74 24.08 7.68
CA PRO A 82 -22.84 24.90 8.90
C PRO A 82 -23.79 24.30 9.95
N LYS A 83 -24.73 23.43 9.55
CA LYS A 83 -25.74 22.80 10.44
C LYS A 83 -25.19 21.69 11.35
N ILE A 84 -23.99 21.13 11.09
CA ILE A 84 -23.38 20.11 11.95
C ILE A 84 -22.94 20.71 13.30
N LYS A 85 -22.71 22.03 13.37
CA LYS A 85 -22.41 22.71 14.64
C LYS A 85 -23.61 22.84 15.57
N GLN A 86 -24.82 22.98 15.03
CA GLN A 86 -26.02 23.14 15.86
C GLN A 86 -26.34 21.87 16.66
N HIS A 87 -25.96 20.69 16.17
CA HIS A 87 -26.10 19.44 16.94
C HIS A 87 -24.96 19.24 17.95
N LYS A 88 -23.89 20.03 17.87
CA LYS A 88 -22.76 19.97 18.82
C LYS A 88 -22.86 21.01 19.93
N GLU A 89 -23.53 22.13 19.69
CA GLU A 89 -23.74 23.18 20.68
C GLU A 89 -24.93 22.87 21.60
N VAL A 90 -25.99 22.21 21.11
CA VAL A 90 -27.10 21.70 21.95
C VAL A 90 -26.67 20.53 22.85
N ALA A 91 -25.59 19.83 22.50
CA ALA A 91 -25.01 18.77 23.33
C ALA A 91 -24.20 19.32 24.54
N MET A 92 -24.07 20.64 24.68
CA MET A 92 -23.28 21.27 25.74
C MET A 92 -24.13 21.80 26.91
N GLU A 93 -25.46 21.79 26.80
CA GLU A 93 -26.37 22.27 27.86
C GLU A 93 -26.95 21.16 28.76
N HIS A 94 -26.69 19.88 28.45
CA HIS A 94 -27.06 18.76 29.32
C HIS A 94 -25.85 17.86 29.59
N PRO A 95 -25.21 17.97 30.77
CA PRO A 95 -24.15 17.07 31.14
C PRO A 95 -24.78 15.71 31.52
N GLY A 96 -24.74 14.73 30.61
CA GLY A 96 -24.77 13.32 31.02
C GLY A 96 -25.83 12.39 30.45
N LEU A 97 -26.36 12.60 29.23
CA LEU A 97 -27.09 11.53 28.54
C LEU A 97 -26.51 11.22 27.16
N ASP A 98 -25.38 10.52 27.19
CA ASP A 98 -25.04 9.54 26.18
C ASP A 98 -26.13 8.44 26.16
N ALA A 99 -26.66 8.09 24.98
CA ALA A 99 -27.71 7.06 24.84
C ALA A 99 -27.33 5.66 25.39
N SER A 100 -26.06 5.47 25.79
CA SER A 100 -25.58 4.30 26.52
C SER A 100 -26.02 4.28 28.01
N ALA A 101 -26.41 5.42 28.59
CA ALA A 101 -26.83 5.53 29.98
C ALA A 101 -28.25 5.02 30.23
N ALA A 102 -29.09 4.92 29.19
CA ALA A 102 -30.48 4.46 29.30
C ALA A 102 -30.63 2.97 29.67
N HIS A 103 -29.56 2.18 29.52
CA HIS A 103 -29.52 0.75 29.81
C HIS A 103 -28.48 0.38 30.87
N PHE A 104 -28.06 1.33 31.69
CA PHE A 104 -27.06 1.11 32.75
C PHE A 104 -27.72 0.54 34.02
N ASP A 105 -27.43 -0.72 34.36
CA ASP A 105 -27.89 -1.36 35.60
C ASP A 105 -26.86 -1.13 36.71
N ALA A 106 -27.21 -0.32 37.71
CA ALA A 106 -26.34 0.05 38.84
C ALA A 106 -25.94 -1.14 39.74
N ARG A 107 -26.58 -2.30 39.60
CA ARG A 107 -26.21 -3.52 40.35
C ARG A 107 -25.03 -4.27 39.72
N ILE A 108 -24.70 -3.95 38.47
CA ILE A 108 -23.56 -4.54 37.77
C ILE A 108 -22.38 -3.59 37.95
N GLY A 109 -21.37 -4.02 38.71
CA GLY A 109 -20.08 -3.33 38.82
C GLY A 109 -19.32 -3.40 37.50
N THR A 110 -19.72 -2.63 36.49
CA THR A 110 -19.01 -2.55 35.22
C THR A 110 -17.75 -1.74 35.40
N HIS A 111 -16.61 -2.40 35.61
CA HIS A 111 -15.33 -1.74 35.48
C HIS A 111 -15.14 -1.32 34.02
N PRO A 112 -14.79 -0.05 33.73
CA PRO A 112 -14.52 0.36 32.37
C PRO A 112 -13.38 -0.48 31.80
N ALA A 113 -13.49 -0.88 30.53
CA ALA A 113 -12.42 -1.57 29.83
C ALA A 113 -11.24 -0.60 29.62
N VAL A 114 -10.36 -0.49 30.63
CA VAL A 114 -9.17 0.37 30.57
C VAL A 114 -8.14 -0.32 29.68
N ARG A 115 -8.17 0.00 28.38
CA ARG A 115 -7.10 -0.39 27.46
C ARG A 115 -6.01 0.67 27.51
N ASN A 116 -4.89 0.36 28.14
CA ASN A 116 -3.70 1.21 28.05
C ASN A 116 -3.27 1.36 26.59
N ARG A 117 -3.24 2.60 26.11
CA ARG A 117 -2.76 2.93 24.76
C ARG A 117 -1.26 2.62 24.70
N ARG A 118 -0.87 1.67 23.84
CA ARG A 118 0.55 1.38 23.59
C ARG A 118 1.21 2.61 22.95
N GLN A 119 2.28 3.07 23.56
CA GLN A 119 3.11 4.14 22.99
C GLN A 119 3.86 3.63 21.76
N LEU A 120 4.16 4.54 20.84
CA LEU A 120 5.00 4.22 19.68
C LEU A 120 6.44 4.01 20.15
N VAL A 121 6.98 2.82 19.91
CA VAL A 121 8.39 2.50 20.17
C VAL A 121 9.15 2.62 18.86
N PHE A 122 9.90 3.71 18.71
CA PHE A 122 10.73 3.93 17.53
C PHE A 122 12.02 3.13 17.63
N ASN A 123 12.35 2.42 16.55
CA ASN A 123 13.65 1.77 16.42
C ASN A 123 14.68 2.76 15.88
N LYS A 124 15.93 2.66 16.36
CA LYS A 124 17.04 3.45 15.82
C LYS A 124 17.23 3.14 14.33
N LYS A 125 17.60 4.16 13.54
CA LYS A 125 17.99 3.99 12.13
C LYS A 125 19.06 2.90 12.01
N GLY A 126 18.98 2.07 10.97
CA GLY A 126 19.95 0.99 10.73
C GLY A 126 19.76 -0.30 11.54
N LYS A 127 18.93 -0.34 12.60
CA LYS A 127 18.72 -1.56 13.40
C LYS A 127 18.32 -2.76 12.54
N TYR A 128 17.36 -2.57 11.65
CA TYR A 128 16.88 -3.64 10.77
C TYR A 128 17.77 -3.87 9.55
N GLU A 129 18.55 -2.88 9.14
CA GLU A 129 19.55 -3.05 8.08
C GLU A 129 20.67 -3.98 8.58
N GLU A 130 21.14 -3.79 9.80
CA GLU A 130 22.14 -4.65 10.43
C GLU A 130 21.61 -6.08 10.61
N ILE A 131 20.39 -6.24 11.12
CA ILE A 131 19.75 -7.56 11.27
C ILE A 131 19.62 -8.25 9.91
N ALA A 132 19.18 -7.53 8.87
CA ALA A 132 19.04 -8.09 7.53
C ALA A 132 20.38 -8.47 6.92
N ASN A 133 21.41 -7.63 7.06
CA ASN A 133 22.77 -7.92 6.60
C ASN A 133 23.32 -9.18 7.28
N ARG A 134 23.12 -9.30 8.60
CA ARG A 134 23.50 -10.48 9.37
C ARG A 134 22.77 -11.74 8.89
N GLN A 135 21.47 -11.64 8.62
CA GLN A 135 20.68 -12.75 8.10
C GLN A 135 21.14 -13.17 6.69
N ARG A 136 21.44 -12.22 5.81
CA ARG A 136 22.00 -12.51 4.48
C ARG A 136 23.38 -13.18 4.57
N ALA A 137 24.25 -12.70 5.45
CA ALA A 137 25.56 -13.31 5.67
C ALA A 137 25.41 -14.76 6.18
N LYS A 138 24.51 -14.99 7.16
CA LYS A 138 24.20 -16.32 7.67
C LYS A 138 23.72 -17.27 6.56
N ALA A 139 22.78 -16.82 5.72
CA ALA A 139 22.26 -17.63 4.60
C ALA A 139 23.35 -17.96 3.56
N LYS A 140 24.24 -17.01 3.26
CA LYS A 140 25.39 -17.25 2.37
C LYS A 140 26.34 -18.30 2.94
N LEU A 141 26.64 -18.24 4.24
CA LEU A 141 27.49 -19.23 4.91
C LEU A 141 26.84 -20.61 4.90
N GLU A 142 25.54 -20.70 5.17
CA GLU A 142 24.80 -21.97 5.13
C GLU A 142 24.81 -22.58 3.71
N LYS A 143 24.58 -21.77 2.67
CA LYS A 143 24.68 -22.22 1.29
C LYS A 143 26.08 -22.76 0.96
N LEU A 144 27.12 -22.02 1.34
CA LEU A 144 28.51 -22.45 1.13
C LEU A 144 28.80 -23.77 1.86
N GLN A 145 28.32 -23.92 3.10
CA GLN A 145 28.46 -25.15 3.87
C GLN A 145 27.77 -26.33 3.18
N GLN A 146 26.57 -26.13 2.63
CA GLN A 146 25.86 -27.16 1.86
C GLN A 146 26.62 -27.54 0.59
N GLU A 147 27.16 -26.57 -0.15
CA GLU A 147 27.98 -26.80 -1.34
C GLU A 147 29.23 -27.61 -1.01
N ILE A 148 29.98 -27.22 0.04
CA ILE A 148 31.16 -27.96 0.52
C ILE A 148 30.76 -29.40 0.91
N SER A 149 29.66 -29.56 1.64
CA SER A 149 29.16 -30.89 2.04
C SER A 149 28.80 -31.75 0.83
N GLN A 150 28.21 -31.17 -0.21
CA GLN A 150 27.88 -31.89 -1.45
C GLN A 150 29.15 -32.27 -2.23
N ILE A 151 30.12 -31.36 -2.33
CA ILE A 151 31.40 -31.64 -3.00
C ILE A 151 32.15 -32.74 -2.24
N ALA A 152 32.26 -32.65 -0.91
CA ALA A 152 32.89 -33.67 -0.07
C ALA A 152 32.28 -35.06 -0.26
N LYS A 153 30.94 -35.15 -0.27
CA LYS A 153 30.22 -36.41 -0.57
C LYS A 153 30.55 -36.95 -1.96
N LYS A 154 30.63 -36.07 -2.97
CA LYS A 154 30.92 -36.46 -4.36
C LYS A 154 32.36 -36.89 -4.56
N THR A 155 33.32 -36.27 -3.87
CA THR A 155 34.75 -36.53 -4.06
C THR A 155 35.29 -37.64 -3.18
N GLY A 156 34.49 -38.21 -2.27
CA GLY A 156 34.92 -39.27 -1.36
C GLY A 156 36.01 -38.83 -0.37
N ILE A 157 36.36 -37.55 -0.37
CA ILE A 157 37.27 -36.95 0.60
C ILE A 157 36.44 -36.78 1.87
N ALA A 158 36.76 -37.56 2.90
CA ALA A 158 36.19 -37.38 4.24
C ALA A 158 36.60 -35.98 4.74
N VAL A 159 35.81 -34.97 4.38
CA VAL A 159 35.94 -33.62 4.91
C VAL A 159 35.41 -33.71 6.33
N GLU A 160 36.31 -33.94 7.27
CA GLU A 160 36.01 -33.94 8.69
C GLU A 160 35.28 -32.65 9.05
N ASN A 161 34.02 -32.79 9.45
CA ASN A 161 33.14 -31.73 9.96
C ASN A 161 33.66 -31.04 11.24
N LYS A 162 34.97 -31.10 11.52
CA LYS A 162 35.61 -30.66 12.77
C LYS A 162 36.55 -29.47 12.64
N VAL A 163 37.17 -29.19 11.50
CA VAL A 163 38.28 -28.21 11.47
C VAL A 163 37.82 -26.76 11.27
N THR A 164 36.66 -26.51 10.66
CA THR A 164 36.32 -25.16 10.19
C THR A 164 34.86 -24.79 10.39
N ILE A 165 34.23 -25.30 11.45
CA ILE A 165 33.17 -24.51 12.07
C ILE A 165 33.89 -23.31 12.68
N ILE A 166 33.97 -22.25 11.88
CA ILE A 166 34.22 -20.87 12.29
C ILE A 166 33.07 -20.50 13.23
N GLN A 167 33.04 -21.12 14.41
CA GLN A 167 32.49 -20.47 15.57
C GLN A 167 33.39 -19.26 15.75
N PRO A 168 32.86 -18.02 15.80
CA PRO A 168 33.63 -16.98 16.47
C PRO A 168 34.01 -17.61 17.79
N LYS A 169 35.31 -17.75 18.08
CA LYS A 169 35.77 -18.19 19.39
C LYS A 169 35.00 -17.30 20.34
N LYS A 170 33.99 -17.85 21.00
CA LYS A 170 33.35 -17.15 22.08
C LYS A 170 34.51 -17.06 23.05
N PHE A 171 35.03 -15.86 23.23
CA PHE A 171 35.81 -15.52 24.39
C PHE A 171 34.85 -15.64 25.58
N PHE A 172 34.37 -16.85 25.86
CA PHE A 172 34.11 -17.23 27.22
C PHE A 172 35.49 -17.26 27.81
N SER A 173 35.87 -16.19 28.49
CA SER A 173 36.95 -16.28 29.44
C SER A 173 36.66 -17.51 30.29
N GLU A 174 37.67 -18.35 30.51
CA GLU A 174 37.63 -19.53 31.39
C GLU A 174 37.13 -19.20 32.82
N LEU A 175 36.99 -17.91 33.12
CA LEU A 175 36.48 -17.29 34.34
C LEU A 175 34.95 -17.11 34.42
N ASP A 176 34.19 -17.40 33.36
CA ASP A 176 32.72 -17.15 33.34
C ASP A 176 31.90 -18.45 33.45
N VAL A 177 32.51 -19.52 33.98
CA VAL A 177 31.77 -20.69 34.47
C VAL A 177 31.28 -20.33 35.87
N PRO A 178 29.97 -20.14 36.10
CA PRO A 178 29.46 -19.83 37.42
C PRO A 178 29.67 -21.03 38.36
N ASP A 179 30.05 -20.78 39.61
CA ASP A 179 30.19 -21.83 40.63
C ASP A 179 28.93 -22.68 40.81
N ILE A 180 27.77 -22.10 40.50
CA ILE A 180 26.46 -22.75 40.55
C ILE A 180 25.86 -22.72 39.15
N GLU A 181 25.65 -23.90 38.58
CA GLU A 181 24.97 -24.04 37.31
C GLU A 181 23.52 -23.55 37.42
N TRP A 182 23.03 -22.89 36.38
CA TRP A 182 21.73 -22.19 36.41
C TRP A 182 20.52 -23.09 36.69
N TRP A 183 20.64 -24.40 36.48
CA TRP A 183 19.58 -25.37 36.82
C TRP A 183 19.58 -25.72 38.32
N ASP A 184 20.73 -25.64 38.98
CA ASP A 184 20.91 -25.93 40.40
C ASP A 184 20.54 -24.73 41.29
N TYR A 185 20.60 -23.51 40.72
CA TYR A 185 20.17 -22.27 41.38
C TYR A 185 18.75 -22.36 41.94
N VAL A 186 17.81 -22.96 41.22
CA VAL A 186 16.40 -23.06 41.65
C VAL A 186 16.23 -23.98 42.85
N ILE A 187 17.04 -25.05 42.92
CA ILE A 187 16.97 -26.05 43.98
C ILE A 187 17.59 -25.49 45.26
N LEU A 188 18.74 -24.80 45.15
CA LEU A 188 19.42 -24.20 46.29
C LEU A 188 18.65 -23.04 46.95
N GLN A 189 17.80 -22.32 46.19
CA GLN A 189 16.96 -21.24 46.73
C GLN A 189 15.81 -21.72 47.62
N GLN A 190 15.42 -23.00 47.53
CA GLN A 190 14.27 -23.55 48.29
C GLN A 190 14.62 -23.99 49.71
N ASN A 191 15.90 -24.09 50.07
CA ASN A 191 16.37 -24.56 51.37
C ASN A 191 16.82 -23.43 52.31
N LYS A 192 16.18 -22.26 52.23
CA LYS A 192 16.48 -21.08 53.06
C LYS A 192 15.30 -20.67 53.92
#